data_AF-A0A7L1MMF3-F1
#
_entry.id   AF-A0A7L1MMF3-F1
#
_cell.length_a   1.000
_cell.length_b   1.000
_cell.length_c   1.000
_cell.angle_alpha   90.00
_cell.angle_beta   90.00
_cell.angle_gamma   90.00
#
_symmetry.space_group_name_H-M   'P 1'
#
loop_
_entity.id
_entity.type
_entity.pdbx_description
1 polymer ?
#
loop_
_entity_poly.entity_id
_entity_poly.type
_entity_poly.pdbx_seq_one_letter_code
_entity_poly.pdbx_strand_id
1 'polypeptide(L)' 'IPFLGVGISSSYITPPQIKIRRDIKTLHDMQQLVGSLQWLRNNILIPPEIMDPLNDLLKGKNPWEQ' A
#
# COMPACT_ATOMS: atom_id res chain seq x y z
N ILE A 1 -18.76 -13.75 5.25
CA ILE A 1 -17.70 -13.07 6.03
C ILE A 1 -16.69 -12.54 5.02
N PRO A 2 -16.36 -11.23 5.00
CA PRO A 2 -15.30 -10.71 4.14
C PRO A 2 -13.93 -11.21 4.62
N PHE A 3 -13.04 -11.58 3.68
CA PHE A 3 -11.68 -12.02 3.98
C PHE A 3 -10.70 -10.94 3.52
N LEU A 4 -9.81 -10.47 4.38
CA LEU A 4 -8.87 -9.36 4.08
C LEU A 4 -9.54 -8.08 3.56
N GLY A 5 -10.79 -7.80 3.99
CA GLY A 5 -11.58 -6.67 3.50
C GLY A 5 -12.20 -6.88 2.11
N VAL A 6 -11.99 -8.04 1.50
CA VAL A 6 -12.51 -8.42 0.19
C VAL A 6 -13.91 -9.04 0.34
N GLY A 7 -14.84 -8.56 -0.47
CA GLY A 7 -16.17 -9.16 -0.60
C GLY A 7 -16.10 -10.39 -1.49
N ILE A 8 -16.27 -11.58 -0.93
CA ILE A 8 -16.25 -12.84 -1.69
C ILE A 8 -17.71 -13.28 -1.91
N SER A 9 -18.07 -13.51 -3.17
CA SER A 9 -19.34 -14.11 -3.60
C SER A 9 -19.10 -15.39 -4.39
N SER A 10 -20.15 -16.12 -4.77
CA SER A 10 -19.99 -17.37 -5.53
C SER A 10 -19.37 -17.19 -6.91
N SER A 11 -19.47 -15.99 -7.50
CA SER A 11 -19.04 -15.71 -8.87
C SER A 11 -18.06 -14.56 -9.02
N TYR A 12 -17.90 -13.71 -7.98
CA TYR A 12 -17.05 -12.53 -8.05
C TYR A 12 -16.30 -12.27 -6.74
N ILE A 13 -15.12 -11.69 -6.90
CA ILE A 13 -14.30 -11.11 -5.84
C ILE A 13 -14.39 -9.59 -5.97
N THR A 14 -14.93 -8.93 -4.95
CA THR A 14 -15.04 -7.48 -4.87
C THR A 14 -13.90 -6.92 -4.03
N PRO A 15 -12.97 -6.16 -4.64
CA PRO A 15 -11.92 -5.46 -3.91
C PRO A 15 -12.49 -4.56 -2.80
N PRO A 16 -11.86 -4.46 -1.61
CA PRO A 16 -12.08 -3.36 -0.70
C PRO A 16 -11.92 -2.03 -1.43
N GLN A 17 -12.73 -1.05 -1.05
CA GLN A 17 -12.52 0.32 -1.51
C GLN A 17 -11.16 0.82 -1.02
N ILE A 18 -10.27 1.11 -1.95
CA ILE A 18 -9.01 1.78 -1.66
C ILE A 18 -9.21 3.28 -1.86
N LYS A 19 -8.85 4.08 -0.85
CA LYS A 19 -8.77 5.53 -0.99
C LYS A 19 -7.31 5.94 -1.12
N ILE A 20 -6.89 6.29 -2.33
CA ILE A 20 -5.57 6.86 -2.56
C ILE A 20 -5.64 8.36 -2.26
N ARG A 21 -5.09 8.79 -1.12
CA ARG A 21 -4.91 10.22 -0.82
C ARG A 21 -3.72 10.74 -1.63
N ARG A 22 -3.92 11.84 -2.35
CA ARG A 22 -2.88 12.51 -3.17
C ARG A 22 -2.21 13.68 -2.46
N ASP A 23 -2.84 14.22 -1.42
CA ASP A 23 -2.25 15.24 -0.56
C ASP A 23 -1.40 14.55 0.51
N ILE A 24 -0.11 14.39 0.23
CA ILE A 24 0.87 13.76 1.12
C ILE A 24 1.67 14.86 1.80
N LYS A 25 1.44 15.06 3.11
CA LYS A 25 2.14 16.10 3.90
C LYS A 25 2.99 15.54 5.03
N THR A 26 2.66 14.34 5.50
CA THR A 26 3.32 13.73 6.66
C THR A 26 3.88 12.35 6.33
N LEU A 27 4.81 11.87 7.15
CA LEU A 27 5.28 10.49 7.08
C LEU A 27 4.11 9.49 7.21
N HIS A 28 3.13 9.81 8.06
CA HIS A 28 1.94 8.99 8.22
C HIS A 28 1.10 8.89 6.95
N ASP A 29 0.95 10.00 6.20
CA ASP A 29 0.26 9.98 4.91
C ASP A 29 1.01 9.11 3.89
N MET A 30 2.34 9.21 3.88
CA MET A 30 3.19 8.37 3.03
C MET A 30 3.04 6.88 3.38
N GLN A 31 3.01 6.53 4.66
CA GLN A 31 2.76 5.16 5.13
C GLN A 31 1.39 4.63 4.66
N GLN A 32 0.33 5.43 4.77
CA GLN A 32 -1.00 5.05 4.29
C GLN A 32 -1.02 4.83 2.76
N LEU A 33 -0.32 5.67 2.00
CA LEU A 33 -0.20 5.55 0.55
C LEU A 33 0.52 4.25 0.17
N VAL A 34 1.69 3.98 0.77
CA VAL A 34 2.47 2.77 0.49
C VAL A 34 1.67 1.51 0.84
N GLY A 35 0.99 1.47 1.99
CA GLY A 35 0.14 0.34 2.37
C GLY A 35 -1.00 0.10 1.37
N SER A 36 -1.63 1.16 0.87
CA SER A 36 -2.68 1.08 -0.15
C SER A 36 -2.16 0.53 -1.49
N LEU A 37 -0.96 0.97 -1.91
CA LEU A 37 -0.32 0.50 -3.14
C LEU A 37 0.19 -0.95 -3.03
N GLN A 38 0.70 -1.35 -1.86
CA GLN A 38 1.10 -2.74 -1.60
C GLN A 38 -0.10 -3.69 -1.65
N TRP A 39 -1.25 -3.31 -1.10
CA TRP A 39 -2.48 -4.08 -1.25
C TRP A 39 -2.89 -4.22 -2.73
N LEU A 40 -2.80 -3.10 -3.46
CA LEU A 40 -3.20 -3.03 -4.86
C LEU A 40 -2.25 -3.80 -5.80
N ARG A 41 -0.95 -3.87 -5.46
CA ARG A 41 0.08 -4.59 -6.22
C ARG A 41 -0.32 -6.04 -6.54
N ASN A 42 -0.96 -6.73 -5.60
CA ASN A 42 -1.44 -8.10 -5.80
C ASN A 42 -2.53 -8.21 -6.88
N ASN A 43 -3.22 -7.11 -7.19
CA ASN A 43 -4.34 -7.09 -8.13
C ASN A 43 -3.98 -6.50 -9.50
N ILE A 44 -2.98 -5.61 -9.61
CA ILE A 44 -2.62 -4.92 -10.87
C ILE A 44 -1.14 -5.04 -11.27
N LEU A 45 -0.44 -6.11 -10.83
CA LEU A 45 0.91 -6.46 -11.30
C LEU A 45 1.90 -5.28 -11.30
N ILE A 46 1.93 -4.51 -10.22
CA ILE A 46 2.93 -3.45 -10.05
C ILE A 46 4.29 -4.11 -9.79
N PRO A 47 5.32 -3.86 -10.63
CA PRO A 47 6.65 -4.39 -10.41
C PRO A 47 7.22 -3.86 -9.07
N PRO A 48 7.92 -4.69 -8.28
CA PRO A 48 8.46 -4.27 -6.98
C PRO A 48 9.37 -3.04 -7.09
N GLU A 49 10.10 -2.92 -8.20
CA GLU A 49 11.09 -1.86 -8.44
C GLU A 49 10.45 -0.47 -8.48
N ILE A 50 9.16 -0.38 -8.85
CA ILE A 50 8.40 0.87 -8.84
C ILE A 50 8.09 1.32 -7.41
N MET A 51 8.07 0.40 -6.45
CA MET A 51 7.82 0.69 -5.04
C MET A 51 9.09 1.08 -4.28
N ASP A 52 10.28 0.80 -4.82
CA ASP A 52 11.55 1.03 -4.12
C ASP A 52 11.74 2.48 -3.67
N PRO A 53 11.49 3.51 -4.51
CA PRO A 53 11.60 4.90 -4.07
C PRO A 53 10.63 5.24 -2.92
N LEU A 54 9.45 4.62 -2.91
CA LEU A 54 8.45 4.84 -1.86
C LEU A 54 8.85 4.15 -0.56
N ASN A 55 9.43 2.96 -0.65
CA ASN A 55 9.95 2.22 0.50
C ASN A 55 11.16 2.93 1.11
N ASP A 56 12.02 3.51 0.27
CA ASP A 56 13.19 4.28 0.70
C ASP A 56 12.80 5.50 1.54
N LEU A 57 11.72 6.19 1.17
CA LEU A 57 11.18 7.31 1.95
C LEU A 57 10.64 6.88 3.33
N LEU A 58 10.34 5.60 3.52
CA LEU A 58 9.88 5.04 4.79
C LEU A 58 11.02 4.43 5.61
N LYS A 59 12.23 4.30 5.06
CA LYS A 59 13.39 3.84 5.81
C LYS A 59 13.65 4.84 6.94
N GLY A 60 13.51 4.36 8.18
CA GLY A 60 13.92 5.13 9.34
C GLY A 60 15.44 5.32 9.32
N LYS A 61 15.93 6.29 10.09
CA LYS A 61 17.36 6.38 10.36
C LYS A 61 17.78 5.11 11.12
N ASN A 62 18.81 4.44 10.64
CA ASN A 62 19.40 3.34 11.37
C ASN A 62 19.93 3.91 12.69
N PRO A 63 19.59 3.33 13.86
CA PRO A 63 20.09 3.81 15.16
C PRO A 63 21.63 3.80 15.26
N TRP A 64 22.27 3.08 14.35
CA TRP A 64 23.70 2.82 14.29
C TRP A 64 24.41 3.54 13.13
N GLU A 65 23.65 4.24 12.29
CA GLU A 65 24.19 5.13 11.25
C GLU A 65 24.09 6.56 11.80
N GLN A 66 25.17 7.01 12.45
CA GLN A 66 25.38 8.40 12.85
C GLN A 66 25.78 9.26 11.65
#